data_AF-A0A6A5WAL1-F1
#
_entry.id   AF-A0A6A5WAL1-F1
#
_cell.length_a   1.000
_cell.length_b   1.000
_cell.length_c   1.000
_cell.angle_alpha   90.00
_cell.angle_beta   90.00
_cell.angle_gamma   90.00
#
_symmetry.space_group_name_H-M   'P 1'
#
loop_
_entity.id
_entity.type
_entity.pdbx_description
1 polymer ?
#
loop_
_entity_poly.entity_id
_entity_poly.type
_entity_poly.pdbx_seq_one_letter_code
_entity_poly.pdbx_strand_id
1 'polypeptide(L)'
;MFKQPDFLKNSLSKVSAKTLSLGGKQFVRNRNEKKIKFEEGFAYTPFSGPRCIRLLKIHEGDDTDVVSCDVFEVDLDQAPSFEALSYTWDLDPQWDTFQFEYVPDKAREERPILCNGKTCHVTMNLYHVLTELRRQKFQSPLWADQ
;
A
#
# COMPACT_ATOMS: atom_id res chain seq x y z
N MET A 1 36.38 29.25 -3.91
CA MET A 1 35.76 29.59 -2.62
C MET A 1 34.28 29.24 -2.69
N PHE A 2 33.92 27.98 -2.41
CA PHE A 2 32.53 27.51 -2.50
C PHE A 2 31.86 27.59 -1.13
N LYS A 3 30.92 28.52 -0.96
CA LYS A 3 30.03 28.58 0.21
C LYS A 3 28.70 27.90 -0.17
N GLN A 4 28.58 26.61 0.09
CA GLN A 4 27.31 25.87 0.05
C GLN A 4 26.92 25.18 1.40
N PRO A 5 26.94 25.85 2.57
CA PRO A 5 26.31 25.28 3.77
C PRO A 5 24.94 25.90 4.12
N ASP A 6 24.58 27.06 3.55
CA ASP A 6 23.46 27.87 4.10
C ASP A 6 22.10 27.62 3.45
N PHE A 7 22.06 27.12 2.21
CA PHE A 7 20.80 26.91 1.49
C PHE A 7 20.00 25.72 2.06
N LEU A 8 20.70 24.63 2.43
CA LEU A 8 20.09 23.46 3.05
C LEU A 8 19.56 23.75 4.45
N LYS A 9 20.28 24.57 5.23
CA LYS A 9 19.88 24.97 6.59
C LYS A 9 18.61 25.82 6.59
N ASN A 10 18.46 26.75 5.65
CA ASN A 10 17.28 27.60 5.54
C ASN A 10 16.04 26.89 4.97
N SER A 11 16.25 25.81 4.20
CA SER A 11 15.16 24.95 3.73
C SER A 11 14.64 24.06 4.86
N LEU A 12 15.55 23.43 5.63
CA LEU A 12 15.20 22.54 6.74
C LEU A 12 14.55 23.26 7.93
N SER A 13 14.88 24.54 8.17
CA SER A 13 14.29 25.33 9.27
C SER A 13 12.82 25.69 9.07
N LYS A 14 12.31 25.59 7.84
CA LYS A 14 10.89 25.84 7.49
C LYS A 14 10.05 24.57 7.47
N VAL A 15 10.67 23.41 7.57
CA VAL A 15 9.98 22.12 7.56
C VAL A 15 9.59 21.78 9.00
N SER A 16 8.29 21.68 9.26
CA SER A 16 7.77 21.28 10.57
C SER A 16 8.35 19.93 10.99
N ALA A 17 8.62 19.76 12.29
CA ALA A 17 9.04 18.47 12.85
C ALA A 17 8.09 17.32 12.47
N LYS A 18 6.78 17.62 12.30
CA LYS A 18 5.80 16.67 11.76
C LYS A 18 6.13 16.25 10.32
N THR A 19 6.44 17.20 9.45
CA THR A 19 6.81 16.95 8.04
C THR A 19 8.13 16.20 7.91
N LEU A 20 9.12 16.50 8.76
CA LEU A 20 10.36 15.71 8.84
C LEU A 20 10.10 14.27 9.29
N SER A 21 9.21 14.06 10.26
CA SER A 21 8.83 12.72 10.73
C SER A 21 8.06 11.92 9.68
N LEU A 22 7.18 12.56 8.91
CA LEU A 22 6.43 11.96 7.80
C LEU A 22 7.38 11.56 6.66
N GLY A 23 8.31 12.44 6.28
CA GLY A 23 9.35 12.12 5.31
C GLY A 23 10.27 10.98 5.78
N GLY A 24 10.59 10.95 7.08
CA GLY A 24 11.35 9.85 7.70
C GLY A 24 10.60 8.52 7.66
N LYS A 25 9.31 8.50 8.03
CA LYS A 25 8.45 7.30 7.96
C LYS A 25 8.33 6.78 6.54
N GLN A 26 8.07 7.65 5.56
CA GLN A 26 7.98 7.27 4.15
C GLN A 26 9.31 6.70 3.64
N PHE A 27 10.45 7.30 4.03
CA PHE A 27 11.77 6.80 3.65
C PHE A 27 12.06 5.41 4.23
N VAL A 28 11.74 5.19 5.52
CA VAL A 28 11.90 3.88 6.18
C VAL A 28 11.00 2.84 5.54
N ARG A 29 9.75 3.20 5.24
CA ARG A 29 8.78 2.33 4.57
C ARG A 29 9.27 1.92 3.17
N ASN A 30 9.63 2.89 2.32
CA ASN A 30 10.21 2.61 1.00
C ASN A 30 11.46 1.72 1.10
N ARG A 31 12.27 1.89 2.15
CA ARG A 31 13.43 1.05 2.41
C ARG A 31 13.04 -0.38 2.81
N ASN A 32 12.02 -0.54 3.64
CA ASN A 32 11.52 -1.85 4.07
C ASN A 32 10.86 -2.60 2.91
N GLU A 33 10.09 -1.90 2.08
CA GLU A 33 9.54 -2.44 0.82
C GLU A 33 10.65 -2.93 -0.13
N LYS A 34 11.71 -2.13 -0.32
CA LYS A 34 12.88 -2.53 -1.13
C LYS A 34 13.67 -3.70 -0.54
N LYS A 35 13.49 -4.01 0.74
CA LYS A 35 14.15 -5.14 1.43
C LYS A 35 13.35 -6.43 1.35
N ILE A 36 12.11 -6.41 0.84
CA ILE A 36 11.36 -7.64 0.57
C ILE A 36 12.23 -8.48 -0.36
N LYS A 37 12.79 -9.56 0.18
CA LYS A 37 13.54 -10.51 -0.64
C LYS A 37 12.51 -11.18 -1.55
N PHE A 38 12.69 -11.01 -2.86
CA PHE A 38 11.92 -11.65 -3.92
C PHE A 38 12.15 -13.17 -3.85
N GLU A 39 11.54 -13.86 -2.89
CA GLU A 39 11.68 -15.32 -2.80
C GLU A 39 10.74 -15.98 -3.81
N GLU A 40 9.45 -15.59 -3.87
CA GLU A 40 8.52 -16.00 -4.93
C GLU A 40 7.40 -14.96 -5.18
N GLY A 41 6.96 -14.83 -6.44
CA GLY A 41 5.76 -14.06 -6.80
C GLY A 41 4.49 -14.79 -6.38
N PHE A 42 3.49 -14.04 -5.90
CA PHE A 42 2.19 -14.60 -5.58
C PHE A 42 1.48 -15.06 -6.85
N ALA A 43 0.95 -16.28 -6.84
CA ALA A 43 0.22 -16.86 -7.96
C ALA A 43 -1.13 -17.38 -7.47
N TYR A 44 -2.19 -16.99 -8.18
CA TYR A 44 -3.53 -17.48 -7.89
C TYR A 44 -3.65 -18.96 -8.28
N THR A 45 -4.14 -19.78 -7.35
CA THR A 45 -4.56 -21.14 -7.67
C THR A 45 -5.95 -21.13 -8.33
N PRO A 46 -6.34 -22.15 -9.09
CA PRO A 46 -7.73 -22.33 -9.47
C PRO A 46 -8.63 -22.43 -8.23
N PHE A 47 -9.88 -21.98 -8.35
CA PHE A 47 -10.88 -22.16 -7.29
C PHE A 47 -11.22 -23.64 -7.12
N SER A 48 -11.50 -24.04 -5.87
CA SER A 48 -11.93 -25.41 -5.55
C SER A 48 -13.35 -25.71 -6.04
N GLY A 49 -14.18 -24.67 -6.22
CA GLY A 49 -15.56 -24.79 -6.68
C GLY A 49 -16.06 -23.59 -7.49
N PRO A 50 -17.26 -23.70 -8.09
CA PRO A 50 -17.82 -22.68 -8.97
C PRO A 50 -18.36 -21.44 -8.23
N ARG A 51 -18.58 -21.54 -6.92
CA ARG A 51 -19.17 -20.47 -6.08
C ARG A 51 -18.22 -20.04 -4.98
N CYS A 52 -16.93 -19.97 -5.30
CA CYS A 52 -15.89 -19.59 -4.37
C CYS A 52 -15.31 -18.21 -4.71
N ILE A 53 -14.93 -17.47 -3.67
CA ILE A 53 -14.23 -16.19 -3.77
C ILE A 53 -12.98 -16.20 -2.89
N ARG A 54 -12.06 -15.25 -3.11
CA ARG A 54 -10.91 -15.03 -2.22
C ARG A 54 -11.19 -13.85 -1.31
N LEU A 55 -10.87 -14.04 -0.03
CA LEU A 55 -10.88 -12.98 0.96
C LEU A 55 -9.46 -12.71 1.44
N LEU A 56 -9.23 -11.48 1.85
CA LEU A 56 -7.99 -11.00 2.43
C LEU A 56 -8.17 -10.82 3.93
N LYS A 57 -7.18 -11.21 4.71
CA LYS A 57 -7.05 -10.85 6.13
C LYS A 57 -5.74 -10.13 6.35
N ILE A 58 -5.83 -8.86 6.72
CA ILE A 58 -4.67 -7.99 6.92
C ILE A 58 -3.97 -8.40 8.23
N HIS A 59 -2.65 -8.53 8.20
CA HIS A 59 -1.85 -8.78 9.40
C HIS A 59 -1.59 -7.49 10.15
N GLU A 60 -1.44 -7.60 11.47
CA GLU A 60 -0.97 -6.50 12.31
C GLU A 60 0.49 -6.17 11.98
N GLY A 61 0.87 -4.91 12.15
CA GLY A 61 2.23 -4.43 11.92
C GLY A 61 2.36 -2.94 12.18
N ASP A 62 3.59 -2.46 12.30
CA ASP A 62 3.87 -1.05 12.54
C ASP A 62 3.65 -0.20 11.27
N ASP A 63 3.48 1.12 11.44
CA ASP A 63 3.28 2.09 10.35
C ASP A 63 4.28 1.93 9.20
N THR A 64 5.54 1.58 9.52
CA THR A 64 6.64 1.47 8.57
C THR A 64 6.86 0.06 8.02
N ASP A 65 6.14 -0.93 8.55
CA ASP A 65 6.25 -2.30 8.10
C ASP A 65 5.55 -2.47 6.75
N VAL A 66 6.07 -3.39 5.95
CA VAL A 66 5.44 -3.81 4.71
C VAL A 66 4.04 -4.33 5.02
N VAL A 67 3.05 -3.99 4.19
CA VAL A 67 1.70 -4.52 4.34
C VAL A 67 1.73 -6.02 4.02
N SER A 68 1.21 -6.84 4.93
CA SER A 68 1.07 -8.27 4.73
C SER A 68 -0.36 -8.72 5.01
N CYS A 69 -0.80 -9.75 4.31
CA CYS A 69 -2.12 -10.33 4.45
C CYS A 69 -2.13 -11.82 4.10
N ASP A 70 -3.13 -12.52 4.61
CA ASP A 70 -3.49 -13.85 4.13
C ASP A 70 -4.58 -13.73 3.06
N VAL A 71 -4.42 -14.46 1.97
CA VAL A 71 -5.43 -14.65 0.92
C VAL A 71 -5.92 -16.08 0.99
N PHE A 72 -7.20 -16.26 1.27
CA PHE A 72 -7.81 -17.59 1.43
C PHE A 72 -9.13 -17.67 0.69
N GLU A 73 -9.49 -18.88 0.29
CA GLU A 73 -10.73 -19.16 -0.43
C GLU A 73 -11.88 -19.42 0.53
N VAL A 74 -13.06 -18.93 0.19
CA VAL A 74 -14.32 -19.23 0.89
C VAL A 74 -15.40 -19.62 -0.12
N ASP A 75 -16.31 -20.48 0.30
CA ASP A 75 -17.51 -20.86 -0.44
C ASP A 75 -18.66 -19.91 -0.09
N LEU A 76 -19.23 -19.27 -1.11
CA LEU A 76 -20.36 -18.35 -0.95
C LEU A 76 -21.63 -19.06 -0.47
N ASP A 77 -21.77 -20.36 -0.71
CA ASP A 77 -22.93 -21.13 -0.26
C ASP A 77 -22.92 -21.36 1.26
N GLN A 78 -21.79 -21.11 1.92
CA GLN A 78 -21.68 -21.10 3.38
C GLN A 78 -22.04 -19.74 4.00
N ALA A 79 -22.45 -18.76 3.19
CA ALA A 79 -22.78 -17.40 3.61
C ALA A 79 -21.69 -16.75 4.51
N PRO A 80 -20.44 -16.66 4.03
CA PRO A 80 -19.35 -16.09 4.81
C PRO A 80 -19.58 -14.60 5.09
N SER A 81 -19.15 -14.13 6.26
CA SER A 81 -19.17 -12.71 6.61
C SER A 81 -17.85 -12.06 6.19
N PHE A 82 -17.94 -11.00 5.38
CA PHE A 82 -16.82 -10.21 4.91
C PHE A 82 -17.26 -8.79 4.55
N GLU A 83 -16.31 -7.87 4.49
CA GLU A 83 -16.51 -6.51 4.00
C GLU A 83 -16.00 -6.37 2.56
N ALA A 84 -16.82 -5.82 1.67
CA ALA A 84 -16.40 -5.55 0.29
C ALA A 84 -15.80 -4.15 0.20
N LEU A 85 -14.56 -4.03 -0.30
CA LEU A 85 -13.97 -2.74 -0.59
C LEU A 85 -14.61 -2.12 -1.82
N SER A 86 -14.95 -0.84 -1.70
CA SER A 86 -15.24 0.03 -2.83
C SER A 86 -14.13 1.05 -2.94
N TYR A 87 -13.31 0.94 -3.99
CA TYR A 87 -12.24 1.88 -4.29
C TYR A 87 -12.18 2.14 -5.80
N THR A 88 -11.52 3.23 -6.18
CA THR A 88 -11.32 3.58 -7.58
C THR A 88 -10.06 2.91 -8.12
N TRP A 89 -10.16 2.39 -9.34
CA TRP A 89 -9.02 1.85 -10.08
C TRP A 89 -8.16 2.92 -10.74
N ASP A 90 -8.76 4.10 -10.93
CA ASP A 90 -8.13 5.24 -11.58
C ASP A 90 -7.13 5.90 -10.63
N LEU A 91 -6.05 6.37 -11.21
CA LEU A 91 -5.01 7.07 -10.48
C LEU A 91 -5.51 8.47 -10.13
N ASP A 92 -5.33 8.87 -8.87
CA ASP A 92 -5.64 10.23 -8.47
C ASP A 92 -4.72 11.20 -9.21
N PRO A 93 -5.26 12.23 -9.89
CA PRO A 93 -4.43 13.23 -10.53
C PRO A 93 -3.55 13.90 -9.48
N GLN A 94 -2.24 13.86 -9.67
CA GLN A 94 -1.30 14.44 -8.72
C GLN A 94 -1.15 15.93 -9.00
N TRP A 95 -1.20 16.74 -7.94
CA TRP A 95 -0.87 18.15 -8.04
C TRP A 95 0.65 18.29 -8.21
N ASP A 96 1.08 18.74 -9.38
CA ASP A 96 2.48 19.06 -9.62
C ASP A 96 2.78 20.47 -9.12
N THR A 97 3.61 20.57 -8.08
CA THR A 97 3.96 21.84 -7.44
C THR A 97 4.83 22.76 -8.31
N PHE A 98 5.45 22.22 -9.36
CA PHE A 98 6.29 22.99 -10.28
C PHE A 98 5.49 23.49 -11.49
N GLN A 99 4.55 22.69 -11.99
CA GLN A 99 3.67 23.03 -13.12
C GLN A 99 2.37 23.73 -12.68
N PHE A 100 2.05 23.74 -11.39
CA PHE A 100 0.80 24.28 -10.83
C PHE A 100 -0.46 23.73 -11.52
N GLU A 101 -0.41 22.45 -11.90
CA GLU A 101 -1.51 21.77 -12.57
C GLU A 101 -1.70 20.36 -12.00
N TYR A 102 -2.91 19.83 -12.19
CA TYR A 102 -3.17 18.41 -11.98
C TYR A 102 -2.61 17.63 -13.16
N VAL A 103 -1.57 16.85 -12.91
CA VAL A 103 -0.97 16.00 -13.92
C VAL A 103 -1.65 14.65 -13.83
N PRO A 104 -2.21 14.12 -14.94
CA PRO A 104 -2.69 12.76 -14.97
C PRO A 104 -1.53 11.85 -14.61
N ASP A 105 -1.78 10.95 -13.66
CA ASP A 105 -0.75 10.04 -13.18
C ASP A 105 -0.25 9.19 -14.36
N LYS A 106 1.06 9.26 -14.62
CA LYS A 106 1.65 8.80 -15.89
C LYS A 106 1.82 7.28 -15.93
N ALA A 107 1.68 6.59 -14.80
CA ALA A 107 1.77 5.14 -14.73
C ALA A 107 0.89 4.63 -13.58
N ARG A 108 0.24 3.47 -13.77
CA ARG A 108 -0.36 2.72 -12.65
C ARG A 108 0.75 2.34 -11.68
N GLU A 109 0.99 3.20 -10.71
CA GLU A 109 2.01 2.95 -9.71
C GLU A 109 1.53 1.78 -8.84
N GLU A 110 2.34 0.73 -8.81
CA GLU A 110 2.11 -0.44 -7.98
C GLU A 110 3.10 -0.47 -6.81
N ARG A 111 2.66 -1.05 -5.70
CA ARG A 111 3.49 -1.30 -4.51
C ARG A 111 3.47 -2.77 -4.15
N PRO A 112 4.62 -3.30 -3.71
CA PRO A 112 4.68 -4.67 -3.24
C PRO A 112 4.04 -4.79 -1.86
N ILE A 113 3.23 -5.84 -1.70
CA ILE A 113 2.72 -6.35 -0.42
C ILE A 113 3.06 -7.84 -0.30
N LEU A 114 2.92 -8.38 0.91
CA LEU A 114 3.10 -9.81 1.16
C LEU A 114 1.75 -10.51 1.27
N CYS A 115 1.40 -11.32 0.28
CA CYS A 115 0.21 -12.17 0.29
C CYS A 115 0.65 -13.62 0.58
N ASN A 116 0.21 -14.20 1.69
CA ASN A 116 0.64 -15.54 2.13
C ASN A 116 2.18 -15.70 2.15
N GLY A 117 2.90 -14.64 2.53
CA GLY A 117 4.37 -14.58 2.53
C GLY A 117 5.03 -14.43 1.15
N LYS A 118 4.25 -14.35 0.06
CA LYS A 118 4.74 -14.16 -1.32
C LYS A 118 4.54 -12.71 -1.78
N THR A 119 5.35 -12.27 -2.74
CA THR A 119 5.28 -10.89 -3.22
C THR A 119 4.12 -10.69 -4.19
N CYS A 120 3.22 -9.77 -3.90
CA CYS A 120 2.11 -9.35 -4.76
C CYS A 120 2.19 -7.85 -5.00
N HIS A 121 1.95 -7.39 -6.22
CA HIS A 121 1.92 -5.96 -6.54
C HIS A 121 0.48 -5.49 -6.61
N VAL A 122 0.15 -4.44 -5.83
CA VAL A 122 -1.18 -3.84 -5.79
C VAL A 122 -1.12 -2.38 -6.22
N THR A 123 -2.23 -1.85 -6.75
CA THR A 123 -2.32 -0.42 -7.10
C THR A 123 -2.18 0.45 -5.86
N MET A 124 -1.75 1.71 -6.05
CA MET A 124 -1.62 2.66 -4.94
C MET A 124 -2.91 2.87 -4.15
N ASN A 125 -4.08 2.90 -4.80
CA ASN A 125 -5.35 3.10 -4.10
C ASN A 125 -5.65 1.93 -3.16
N LEU A 126 -5.52 0.69 -3.65
CA LEU A 126 -5.65 -0.48 -2.80
C LEU A 126 -4.60 -0.48 -1.68
N TYR A 127 -3.35 -0.13 -2.01
CA TYR A 127 -2.27 -0.02 -1.02
C TYR A 127 -2.60 0.96 0.11
N HIS A 128 -3.10 2.16 -0.22
CA HIS A 128 -3.50 3.17 0.76
C HIS A 128 -4.62 2.66 1.66
N VAL A 129 -5.66 2.06 1.06
CA VAL A 129 -6.79 1.51 1.82
C VAL A 129 -6.33 0.40 2.76
N LEU A 130 -5.53 -0.55 2.28
CA LEU A 130 -5.00 -1.64 3.13
C LEU A 130 -4.12 -1.12 4.28
N THR A 131 -3.32 -0.08 4.01
CA THR A 131 -2.49 0.57 5.04
C THR A 131 -3.35 1.20 6.12
N GLU A 132 -4.38 1.93 5.72
CA GLU A 132 -5.26 2.65 6.63
C GLU A 132 -6.11 1.68 7.46
N LEU A 133 -6.63 0.61 6.84
CA LEU A 133 -7.32 -0.46 7.54
C LEU A 133 -6.40 -1.17 8.56
N ARG A 134 -5.13 -1.43 8.20
CA ARG A 134 -4.14 -1.96 9.15
C ARG A 134 -3.95 -1.01 10.34
N ARG A 135 -3.79 0.29 10.08
CA ARG A 135 -3.63 1.32 11.12
C ARG A 135 -4.84 1.38 12.06
N GLN A 136 -6.04 1.16 11.53
CA GLN A 136 -7.28 1.09 12.30
C GLN A 136 -7.48 -0.27 13.00
N LYS A 137 -6.54 -1.22 12.86
CA LYS A 137 -6.62 -2.58 13.40
C LYS A 137 -7.88 -3.30 12.92
N PHE A 138 -8.22 -3.14 11.64
CA PHE A 138 -9.33 -3.83 11.02
C PHE A 138 -9.04 -5.35 10.94
N GLN A 139 -9.96 -6.17 11.46
CA GLN A 139 -9.76 -7.63 11.61
C GLN A 139 -10.72 -8.48 10.76
N SER A 140 -11.77 -7.87 10.20
CA SER A 140 -12.74 -8.61 9.40
C SER A 140 -12.13 -9.05 8.06
N PRO A 141 -12.54 -10.23 7.54
CA PRO A 141 -12.20 -10.60 6.18
C PRO A 141 -12.68 -9.56 5.17
N LEU A 142 -11.87 -9.34 4.15
CA LEU A 142 -12.08 -8.29 3.17
C LEU A 142 -12.14 -8.90 1.76
N TRP A 143 -13.04 -8.43 0.92
CA TRP A 143 -13.02 -8.71 -0.51
C TRP A 143 -12.54 -7.47 -1.28
N ALA A 144 -11.64 -7.69 -2.24
CA ALA A 144 -11.15 -6.68 -3.17
C ALA A 144 -11.03 -7.32 -4.58
N ASP A 145 -11.08 -6.49 -5.61
CA ASP A 145 -11.24 -6.90 -7.01
C ASP A 145 -9.92 -6.96 -7.82
N GLN A 146 -8.75 -6.77 -7.18
CA GLN A 146 -7.41 -6.82 -7.80
C GLN A 146 -6.65 -8.13 -7.60
#